data_AF-A0A350CQ78-F1
#
_entry.id   AF-A0A350CQ78-F1
#
_cell.length_a   1.000
_cell.length_b   1.000
_cell.length_c   1.000
_cell.angle_alpha   90.00
_cell.angle_beta   90.00
_cell.angle_gamma   90.00
#
_symmetry.space_group_name_H-M   'P 1'
#
loop_
_entity.id
_entity.type
_entity.pdbx_description
1 polymer ?
#
loop_
_entity_poly.entity_id
_entity_poly.type
_entity_poly.pdbx_seq_one_letter_code
_entity_poly.pdbx_strand_id
1 'polypeptide(L)'
;AVWSSRWCRCLDTARLAFDQAKPEPALDSMFRDDDVAAGAKLRALRAKLAARRETGPLVLVTHDVNIRALTGEYLAQGEMLLAVPRADRLEVIGRLHLHAGPPAGK
;
A
#
# COMPACT_ATOMS: atom_id res chain seq x y z
N ALA A 1 -8.40 -3.49 8.89
CA ALA A 1 -9.17 -3.03 7.72
C ALA A 1 -8.30 -3.12 6.47
N VAL A 2 -8.89 -3.19 5.26
CA VAL A 2 -8.16 -3.26 3.98
C VAL A 2 -8.64 -2.14 3.07
N TRP A 3 -7.76 -1.16 2.78
CA TRP A 3 -8.01 -0.13 1.78
C TRP A 3 -7.26 -0.46 0.51
N SER A 4 -7.91 -0.25 -0.64
CA SER A 4 -7.32 -0.55 -1.94
C SER A 4 -7.52 0.61 -2.89
N SER A 5 -6.56 0.82 -3.80
CA SER A 5 -6.82 1.52 -5.05
C SER A 5 -8.08 0.96 -5.71
N ARG A 6 -8.80 1.83 -6.41
CA ARG A 6 -9.99 1.48 -7.19
C ARG A 6 -9.67 0.72 -8.48
N TRP A 7 -8.40 0.58 -8.83
CA TRP A 7 -7.96 -0.12 -10.03
C TRP A 7 -8.12 -1.64 -9.85
N CYS A 8 -8.65 -2.33 -10.86
CA CYS A 8 -9.05 -3.75 -10.76
C CYS A 8 -7.96 -4.64 -10.15
N ARG A 9 -6.70 -4.54 -10.62
CA ARG A 9 -5.59 -5.33 -10.09
C ARG A 9 -5.39 -5.21 -8.56
N CYS A 10 -5.60 -4.02 -8.00
CA CYS A 10 -5.43 -3.79 -6.56
C CYS A 10 -6.66 -4.31 -5.81
N LEU A 11 -7.86 -4.07 -6.34
CA LEU A 11 -9.08 -4.63 -5.75
C LEU A 11 -9.04 -6.16 -5.73
N ASP A 12 -8.58 -6.78 -6.81
CA ASP A 12 -8.47 -8.23 -6.93
C ASP A 12 -7.40 -8.78 -5.98
N THR A 13 -6.24 -8.12 -5.87
CA THR A 13 -5.20 -8.48 -4.88
C THR A 13 -5.76 -8.40 -3.45
N ALA A 14 -6.47 -7.32 -3.12
CA ALA A 14 -7.04 -7.12 -1.79
C ALA A 14 -8.07 -8.21 -1.43
N ARG A 15 -8.95 -8.55 -2.38
CA ARG A 15 -9.94 -9.63 -2.22
C ARG A 15 -9.28 -10.99 -2.07
N LEU A 16 -8.32 -11.33 -2.94
CA LEU A 16 -7.65 -12.62 -2.92
C LEU A 16 -6.80 -12.83 -1.66
N ALA A 17 -6.09 -11.80 -1.19
CA ALA A 17 -5.17 -11.94 -0.07
C ALA A 17 -5.83 -11.73 1.31
N PHE A 18 -6.94 -10.99 1.38
CA PHE A 18 -7.52 -10.55 2.66
C PHE A 18 -9.05 -10.67 2.76
N ASP A 19 -9.71 -11.21 1.73
CA ASP A 19 -11.18 -11.36 1.67
C ASP A 19 -11.98 -10.04 1.83
N GLN A 20 -11.30 -8.89 1.70
CA GLN A 20 -11.88 -7.57 1.87
C GLN A 20 -11.20 -6.55 0.97
N ALA A 21 -11.98 -5.65 0.39
CA ALA A 21 -11.45 -4.49 -0.31
C ALA A 21 -12.36 -3.27 -0.12
N LYS A 22 -11.90 -2.28 0.65
CA LYS A 22 -12.54 -0.96 0.71
C LYS A 22 -11.89 -0.04 -0.34
N PRO A 23 -12.61 0.37 -1.41
CA PRO A 23 -12.05 1.26 -2.41
C PRO A 23 -11.70 2.63 -1.81
N GLU A 24 -10.50 3.12 -2.11
CA GLU A 24 -9.94 4.37 -1.59
C GLU A 24 -9.27 5.16 -2.73
N PRO A 25 -9.85 6.28 -3.18
CA PRO A 25 -9.30 7.08 -4.28
C PRO A 25 -7.88 7.59 -4.05
N ALA A 26 -7.50 7.84 -2.79
CA ALA A 26 -6.15 8.31 -2.46
C ALA A 26 -5.06 7.25 -2.69
N LEU A 27 -5.43 5.98 -2.90
CA LEU A 27 -4.52 4.88 -3.24
C LEU A 27 -4.40 4.63 -4.75
N ASP A 28 -5.11 5.38 -5.60
CA ASP A 28 -4.98 5.23 -7.05
C ASP A 28 -3.60 5.64 -7.55
N SER A 29 -3.16 4.97 -8.63
CA SER A 29 -1.82 5.17 -9.19
C SER A 29 -1.58 6.63 -9.53
N MET A 30 -0.42 7.13 -9.13
CA MET A 30 0.07 8.49 -9.45
C MET A 30 0.94 8.53 -10.71
N PHE A 31 1.07 7.43 -11.45
CA PHE A 31 1.98 7.32 -12.61
C PHE A 31 1.71 8.31 -13.76
N ARG A 32 0.52 8.94 -13.80
CA ARG A 32 0.14 9.97 -14.78
C ARG A 32 -0.12 11.33 -14.13
N ASP A 33 0.08 11.42 -12.83
CA ASP A 33 -0.08 12.67 -12.10
C ASP A 33 1.19 13.50 -12.25
N ASP A 34 1.04 14.81 -12.33
CA ASP A 34 2.17 15.72 -12.10
C ASP A 34 2.52 15.77 -10.60
N ASP A 35 3.61 16.45 -10.26
CA ASP A 35 4.09 16.56 -8.87
C ASP A 35 3.06 17.21 -7.94
N VAL A 36 2.25 18.13 -8.46
CA VAL A 36 1.23 18.85 -7.68
C VAL A 36 0.10 17.90 -7.30
N ALA A 37 -0.42 17.15 -8.28
CA ALA A 37 -1.49 16.18 -8.10
C ALA A 37 -1.03 14.98 -7.24
N ALA A 38 0.18 14.46 -7.49
CA ALA A 38 0.78 13.40 -6.69
C ALA A 38 0.97 13.85 -5.22
N GLY A 39 1.51 15.06 -5.01
CA GLY A 39 1.66 15.66 -3.69
C GLY A 39 0.33 15.84 -2.96
N ALA A 40 -0.73 16.24 -3.67
CA ALA A 40 -2.08 16.37 -3.10
C ALA A 40 -2.66 15.02 -2.64
N LYS A 41 -2.53 13.97 -3.46
CA LYS A 41 -2.96 12.61 -3.09
C LYS A 41 -2.20 12.08 -1.87
N LEU A 42 -0.89 12.26 -1.81
CA LEU A 42 -0.08 11.86 -0.65
C LEU A 42 -0.50 12.59 0.63
N ARG A 43 -0.72 13.91 0.56
CA ARG A 43 -1.21 14.68 1.72
C ARG A 43 -2.59 14.20 2.18
N ALA A 44 -3.51 13.94 1.25
CA ALA A 44 -4.84 13.42 1.57
C ALA A 44 -4.78 12.03 2.23
N LEU A 45 -3.95 11.13 1.71
CA LEU A 45 -3.74 9.80 2.31
C LEU A 45 -3.14 9.92 3.72
N ARG A 46 -2.09 10.72 3.91
CA ARG A 46 -1.46 10.95 5.21
C ARG A 46 -2.45 11.51 6.24
N ALA A 47 -3.26 12.49 5.86
CA ALA A 47 -4.29 13.05 6.73
C ALA A 47 -5.32 11.98 7.16
N LYS A 48 -5.75 11.12 6.23
CA LYS A 48 -6.66 10.00 6.54
C LYS A 48 -6.02 8.97 7.46
N LEU A 49 -4.74 8.65 7.26
CA LEU A 49 -4.00 7.74 8.14
C LEU A 49 -3.87 8.32 9.56
N ALA A 50 -3.54 9.61 9.69
CA ALA A 50 -3.43 10.30 10.98
C ALA A 50 -4.78 10.44 11.71
N ALA A 51 -5.89 10.53 10.96
CA ALA A 51 -7.23 10.61 11.52
C ALA A 51 -7.78 9.26 12.01
N ARG A 52 -7.14 8.13 11.69
CA ARG A 52 -7.62 6.80 12.12
C ARG A 52 -7.59 6.67 13.64
N ARG A 53 -8.65 6.11 14.19
CA ARG A 53 -8.81 5.80 15.62
C ARG A 53 -8.79 4.29 15.92
N GLU A 54 -8.86 3.47 14.88
CA GLU A 54 -8.80 2.01 14.99
C GLU A 54 -7.41 1.57 15.48
N THR A 55 -7.38 0.63 16.43
CA THR A 55 -6.14 0.11 17.04
C THR A 55 -5.49 -1.02 16.24
N GLY A 56 -6.20 -1.61 15.28
CA GLY A 56 -5.70 -2.70 14.45
C GLY A 56 -4.91 -2.23 13.21
N PRO A 57 -4.09 -3.13 12.63
CA PRO A 57 -3.34 -2.84 11.41
C PRO A 57 -4.28 -2.49 10.25
N LEU A 58 -3.77 -1.61 9.39
CA LEU A 58 -4.40 -1.26 8.12
C LEU A 58 -3.54 -1.80 6.99
N VAL A 59 -4.17 -2.56 6.11
CA VAL A 59 -3.55 -2.97 4.85
C VAL A 59 -3.88 -1.92 3.79
N LEU A 60 -2.84 -1.45 3.10
CA LEU A 60 -2.94 -0.55 1.95
C LEU A 60 -2.52 -1.30 0.70
N VAL A 61 -3.44 -1.53 -0.24
CA VAL A 61 -3.16 -2.17 -1.52
C VAL A 61 -3.11 -1.10 -2.62
N THR A 62 -1.92 -0.84 -3.14
CA THR A 62 -1.67 0.27 -4.08
C THR A 62 -0.59 -0.10 -5.10
N HIS A 63 0.03 0.89 -5.75
CA HIS A 63 0.92 0.76 -6.89
C HIS A 63 2.36 1.06 -6.50
N ASP A 64 3.31 0.55 -7.27
CA ASP A 64 4.75 0.78 -7.09
C ASP A 64 5.10 2.26 -6.89
N VAL A 65 4.64 3.13 -7.80
CA VAL A 65 4.87 4.58 -7.72
C VAL A 65 4.37 5.21 -6.41
N ASN A 66 3.27 4.69 -5.85
CA ASN A 66 2.73 5.15 -4.57
C ASN A 66 3.53 4.58 -3.40
N ILE A 67 3.92 3.31 -3.45
CA ILE A 67 4.73 2.64 -2.42
C ILE A 67 6.06 3.38 -2.28
N ARG A 68 6.77 3.61 -3.38
CA ARG A 68 8.04 4.36 -3.40
C ARG A 68 7.87 5.75 -2.82
N ALA A 69 6.83 6.48 -3.21
CA ALA A 69 6.59 7.83 -2.71
C ALA A 69 6.23 7.88 -1.20
N LEU A 70 5.64 6.81 -0.66
CA LEU A 70 5.28 6.73 0.76
C LEU A 70 6.41 6.22 1.65
N THR A 71 7.26 5.33 1.12
CA THR A 71 8.21 4.53 1.91
C THR A 71 9.67 4.68 1.50
N GLY A 72 9.94 5.17 0.28
CA GLY A 72 11.26 5.15 -0.35
C GLY A 72 11.65 3.78 -0.93
N GLU A 73 10.82 2.76 -0.77
CA GLU A 73 11.17 1.37 -1.06
C GLU A 73 10.50 0.83 -2.32
N TYR A 74 11.16 -0.15 -2.93
CA TYR A 74 10.59 -1.00 -3.99
C TYR A 74 10.11 -2.33 -3.41
N LEU A 75 8.99 -2.84 -3.95
CA LEU A 75 8.46 -4.17 -3.67
C LEU A 75 8.38 -5.01 -4.94
N ALA A 76 8.87 -6.25 -4.87
CA ALA A 76 8.55 -7.24 -5.88
C ALA A 76 7.08 -7.68 -5.77
N GLN A 77 6.58 -8.38 -6.80
CA GLN A 77 5.21 -8.92 -6.75
C GLN A 77 5.05 -9.90 -5.59
N GLY A 78 3.97 -9.75 -4.82
CA GLY A 78 3.68 -10.59 -3.66
C GLY A 78 4.44 -10.22 -2.39
N GLU A 79 5.32 -9.22 -2.41
CA GLU A 79 5.93 -8.67 -1.20
C GLU A 79 5.04 -7.61 -0.54
N MET A 80 5.24 -7.40 0.77
CA MET A 80 4.60 -6.33 1.53
C MET A 80 5.61 -5.66 2.46
N LEU A 81 5.39 -4.38 2.76
CA LEU A 81 6.12 -3.66 3.82
C LEU A 81 5.23 -3.54 5.05
N LEU A 82 5.82 -3.77 6.22
CA LEU A 82 5.25 -3.32 7.47
C LEU A 82 5.84 -1.94 7.78
N ALA A 83 4.98 -0.95 7.96
CA ALA A 83 5.40 0.42 8.19
C ALA A 83 4.54 1.11 9.26
N VAL A 84 5.15 2.07 9.95
CA VAL A 84 4.50 2.92 10.93
C VAL A 84 4.39 4.35 10.39
N PRO A 85 3.23 5.02 10.55
CA PRO A 85 3.10 6.42 10.17
C PRO A 85 4.08 7.30 10.94
N ARG A 86 4.77 8.18 10.20
CA ARG A 86 5.52 9.34 10.70
C ARG A 86 4.98 10.60 10.04
N ALA A 87 5.45 11.77 10.47
CA ALA A 87 4.90 13.06 10.04
C ALA A 87 4.80 13.21 8.52
N ASP A 88 5.80 12.74 7.77
CA ASP A 88 5.93 12.92 6.33
C ASP A 88 6.09 11.62 5.53
N ARG A 89 6.18 10.46 6.19
CA ARG A 89 6.43 9.17 5.52
C ARG A 89 5.81 7.99 6.24
N LEU A 90 5.79 6.85 5.57
CA LEU A 90 5.62 5.55 6.20
C LEU A 90 7.02 4.99 6.48
N GLU A 91 7.43 4.99 7.75
CA GLU A 91 8.70 4.41 8.18
C GLU A 91 8.58 2.89 8.15
N VAL A 92 9.38 2.25 7.29
CA VAL A 92 9.40 0.80 7.17
C VAL A 92 10.10 0.19 8.38
N ILE A 93 9.41 -0.75 9.02
CA ILE A 93 9.90 -1.50 10.19
C ILE A 93 10.04 -3.00 9.91
N GLY A 94 9.65 -3.45 8.71
CA GLY A 94 9.81 -4.84 8.28
C GLY A 94 9.37 -5.05 6.84
N ARG A 95 9.81 -6.16 6.28
CA ARG A 95 9.42 -6.64 4.95
C ARG A 95 8.89 -8.06 5.09
N LEU A 96 7.76 -8.32 4.45
CA LEU A 96 7.13 -9.63 4.36
C LEU A 96 7.30 -10.09 2.91
N HIS A 97 7.97 -11.22 2.74
CA HIS A 97 8.02 -11.96 1.49
C HIS A 97 7.37 -13.31 1.74
N LEU A 98 6.58 -13.79 0.79
CA LEU A 98 6.15 -15.18 0.80
C LEU A 98 7.41 -16.03 0.68
N HIS A 99 7.69 -16.83 1.71
CA HIS A 99 8.70 -17.87 1.58
C HIS A 99 8.17 -18.84 0.53
N ALA A 100 8.75 -18.81 -0.68
CA ALA A 100 8.61 -19.96 -1.55
C ALA A 100 9.19 -21.14 -0.75
N GLY A 101 8.37 -22.15 -0.45
CA GLY A 101 8.89 -23.41 0.04
C GLY A 101 10.01 -23.89 -0.91
N PRO A 102 10.92 -24.77 -0.45
CA PRO A 102 11.96 -25.30 -1.33
C PRO A 102 11.33 -25.77 -2.64
N PRO A 103 11.95 -25.51 -3.80
CA PRO A 103 11.39 -25.90 -5.09
C PRO A 103 11.00 -27.38 -5.01
N ALA A 104 9.77 -27.71 -5.43
CA ALA A 104 9.34 -29.10 -5.52
C ALA A 104 10.35 -29.82 -6.41
N GLY A 105 11.19 -30.64 -5.78
CA GLY A 105 12.31 -31.29 -6.45
C GLY A 105 11.86 -32.06 -7.67
N LYS A 106 12.59 -31.86 -8.77
CA LYS A 106 12.86 -32.88 -9.78
C LYS A 106 14.32 -32.77 -10.17
#